data_AF-A0A2T0Q6T7-F1
#
_entry.id   AF-A0A2T0Q6T7-F1
#
_cell.length_a   1.000
_cell.length_b   1.000
_cell.length_c   1.000
_cell.angle_alpha   90.00
_cell.angle_beta   90.00
_cell.angle_gamma   90.00
#
_symmetry.space_group_name_H-M   'P 1'
#
loop_
_entity.id
_entity.type
_entity.pdbx_description
1 polymer ?
#
loop_
_entity_poly.entity_id
_entity_poly.type
_entity_poly.pdbx_seq_one_letter_code
_entity_poly.pdbx_strand_id
1 'polypeptide(L)'
;MLRDQVDRWRASGANGAVAFFDMLTGLRPVRNVWGLSDPDVHRIDGRWVMFLGGFTNRFKVLLFAAALPEGAPLSSTEWALITDPARPDRALALAPAPPRGEWDAGGRHTPSYVRGPGPGGREEERVYYAGHASRAVTGRRSRYAIGFLARTPAGWRRHGPPVHTGTPERPSVLEPLVRCDDGVWRMWYLSAPHEVGRGELPDYRLEHVEGDDGLRWSSPRVLFSTEDGYFDNAVQRVDGHYEMVVARGTNLYGTPGYPAQGLWWLRSPRPSGRRADWTGAPVRLLDTDAEPLPWFADGGCGPSFHYGDTEADRDTMYVFFTGTRALGWPKAAAARLARLRRPPVPAPFYLATGRIAIPGFRTRDPRPAG
;
A
#
# COMPACT_ATOMS: atom_id res chain seq x y z
N MET A 1 15.80 -20.33 17.40
CA MET A 1 15.37 -18.97 16.97
C MET A 1 13.87 -18.89 17.14
N LEU A 2 13.39 -17.87 17.86
CA LEU A 2 12.04 -17.78 18.44
C LEU A 2 10.92 -18.13 17.44
N ARG A 3 10.43 -19.37 17.49
CA ARG A 3 9.17 -19.79 16.85
C ARG A 3 7.97 -19.61 17.78
N ASP A 4 8.17 -19.09 19.00
CA ASP A 4 7.18 -19.17 20.08
C ASP A 4 6.42 -17.87 20.37
N GLN A 5 6.64 -16.79 19.60
CA GLN A 5 5.84 -15.59 19.77
C GLN A 5 4.72 -15.55 18.72
N VAL A 6 3.53 -15.97 19.14
CA VAL A 6 2.29 -15.79 18.38
C VAL A 6 2.14 -14.31 18.04
N ASP A 7 1.95 -13.98 16.76
CA ASP A 7 1.74 -12.59 16.35
C ASP A 7 0.43 -12.02 16.91
N ARG A 8 0.27 -10.70 16.84
CA ARG A 8 -0.89 -10.02 17.44
C ARG A 8 -2.21 -10.40 16.79
N TRP A 9 -2.24 -10.61 15.47
CA TRP A 9 -3.46 -11.00 14.78
C TRP A 9 -3.97 -12.36 15.26
N ARG A 10 -3.10 -13.37 15.32
CA ARG A 10 -3.44 -14.71 15.83
C ARG A 10 -3.74 -14.70 17.31
N ALA A 11 -2.96 -13.97 18.12
CA ALA A 11 -3.22 -13.80 19.55
C ALA A 11 -4.60 -13.17 19.82
N SER A 12 -5.12 -12.37 18.89
CA SER A 12 -6.46 -11.77 18.94
C SER A 12 -7.58 -12.66 18.36
N GLY A 13 -7.28 -13.92 18.03
CA GLY A 13 -8.24 -14.89 17.48
C GLY A 13 -8.30 -14.95 15.95
N ALA A 14 -7.33 -14.38 15.24
CA ALA A 14 -7.26 -14.38 13.77
C ALA A 14 -8.52 -13.80 13.08
N ASN A 15 -9.09 -12.76 13.69
CA ASN A 15 -10.37 -12.18 13.29
C ASN A 15 -10.25 -11.24 12.07
N GLY A 16 -11.40 -10.99 11.44
CA GLY A 16 -11.60 -9.92 10.45
C GLY A 16 -10.79 -10.04 9.16
N ALA A 17 -10.17 -11.20 8.89
CA ALA A 17 -9.44 -11.44 7.67
C ALA A 17 -10.39 -11.61 6.48
N VAL A 18 -10.30 -10.70 5.51
CA VAL A 18 -11.17 -10.70 4.32
C VAL A 18 -10.42 -10.11 3.13
N ALA A 19 -10.57 -10.75 1.96
CA ALA A 19 -10.11 -10.19 0.69
C ALA A 19 -11.30 -9.52 0.00
N PHE A 20 -11.17 -8.23 -0.33
CA PHE A 20 -12.18 -7.45 -1.04
C PHE A 20 -12.04 -7.61 -2.55
N PHE A 21 -10.79 -7.57 -3.03
CA PHE A 21 -10.44 -7.60 -4.44
C PHE A 21 -9.40 -8.70 -4.66
N ASP A 22 -9.80 -9.81 -5.28
CA ASP A 22 -8.91 -10.96 -5.48
C ASP A 22 -8.85 -11.34 -6.97
N MET A 23 -7.62 -11.37 -7.53
CA MET A 23 -7.36 -11.76 -8.92
C MET A 23 -7.85 -13.17 -9.26
N LEU A 24 -7.83 -14.10 -8.30
CA LEU A 24 -8.26 -15.49 -8.50
C LEU A 24 -9.78 -15.60 -8.53
N THR A 25 -10.52 -14.85 -7.72
CA THR A 25 -11.99 -14.87 -7.73
C THR A 25 -12.56 -13.97 -8.82
N GLY A 26 -11.82 -12.91 -9.18
CA GLY A 26 -12.17 -11.90 -10.18
C GLY A 26 -12.89 -10.70 -9.57
N LEU A 27 -12.85 -9.58 -10.28
CA LEU A 27 -13.36 -8.28 -9.81
C LEU A 27 -14.78 -7.96 -10.29
N ARG A 28 -15.64 -8.98 -10.45
CA ARG A 28 -16.98 -8.77 -11.03
C ARG A 28 -17.80 -7.77 -10.19
N PRO A 29 -18.62 -6.91 -10.83
CA PRO A 29 -18.91 -6.87 -12.27
C PRO A 29 -17.83 -6.21 -13.14
N VAL A 30 -16.80 -5.61 -12.54
CA VAL A 30 -15.74 -4.87 -13.24
C VAL A 30 -14.89 -5.77 -14.15
N ARG A 31 -14.61 -5.31 -15.37
CA ARG A 31 -13.92 -6.08 -16.43
C ARG A 31 -12.65 -5.44 -16.98
N ASN A 32 -12.43 -4.15 -16.76
CA ASN A 32 -11.28 -3.42 -17.28
C ASN A 32 -10.03 -3.47 -16.39
N VAL A 33 -10.15 -4.04 -15.20
CA VAL A 33 -9.08 -4.22 -14.21
C VAL A 33 -8.98 -5.70 -13.86
N TRP A 34 -7.77 -6.23 -13.78
CA TRP A 34 -7.51 -7.64 -13.51
C TRP A 34 -7.03 -7.89 -12.08
N GLY A 35 -6.34 -6.94 -11.47
CA GLY A 35 -5.85 -7.00 -10.10
C GLY A 35 -5.70 -5.61 -9.51
N LEU A 36 -5.83 -5.55 -8.18
CA LEU A 36 -5.73 -4.32 -7.39
C LEU A 36 -4.76 -4.57 -6.23
N SER A 37 -3.95 -3.57 -5.94
CA SER A 37 -2.94 -3.59 -4.89
C SER A 37 -2.78 -2.23 -4.23
N ASP A 38 -1.98 -2.23 -3.18
CA ASP A 38 -1.45 -1.08 -2.46
C ASP A 38 -2.58 -0.17 -1.95
N PRO A 39 -3.46 -0.69 -1.06
CA PRO A 39 -4.57 0.06 -0.53
C PRO A 39 -4.09 1.23 0.33
N ASP A 40 -4.54 2.43 0.00
CA ASP A 40 -4.36 3.62 0.81
C ASP A 40 -5.74 4.15 1.22
N VAL A 41 -6.08 3.96 2.50
CA VAL A 41 -7.45 4.14 3.01
C VAL A 41 -7.55 5.45 3.76
N HIS A 42 -8.59 6.24 3.46
CA HIS A 42 -8.84 7.54 4.10
C HIS A 42 -10.33 7.78 4.29
N ARG A 43 -10.67 8.57 5.30
CA ARG A 43 -12.03 9.11 5.45
C ARG A 43 -12.10 10.48 4.78
N ILE A 44 -12.81 10.55 3.67
CA ILE A 44 -12.93 11.74 2.82
C ILE A 44 -14.40 12.16 2.81
N ASP A 45 -14.67 13.38 3.25
CA ASP A 45 -16.01 13.98 3.27
C ASP A 45 -17.06 13.06 3.92
N GLY A 46 -16.69 12.46 5.07
CA GLY A 46 -17.54 11.55 5.84
C GLY A 46 -17.54 10.09 5.39
N ARG A 47 -16.97 9.78 4.22
CA ARG A 47 -17.00 8.45 3.59
C ARG A 47 -15.62 7.80 3.57
N TRP A 48 -15.56 6.48 3.80
CA TRP A 48 -14.33 5.72 3.63
C TRP A 48 -14.03 5.48 2.15
N VAL A 49 -12.84 5.89 1.72
CA VAL A 49 -12.31 5.78 0.37
C VAL A 49 -10.98 5.05 0.45
N MET A 50 -10.72 4.20 -0.53
CA MET A 50 -9.48 3.43 -0.68
C MET A 50 -8.92 3.71 -2.07
N PHE A 51 -7.74 4.29 -2.14
CA PHE A 51 -6.98 4.43 -3.38
C PHE A 51 -6.17 3.15 -3.63
N LEU A 52 -6.09 2.75 -4.90
CA LEU A 52 -5.50 1.46 -5.30
C LEU A 52 -4.67 1.61 -6.58
N GLY A 53 -3.56 0.89 -6.65
CA GLY A 53 -2.91 0.54 -7.92
C GLY A 53 -3.69 -0.57 -8.62
N GLY A 54 -3.96 -0.44 -9.92
CA GLY A 54 -4.77 -1.41 -10.67
C GLY A 54 -4.18 -1.82 -12.01
N PHE A 55 -3.93 -3.13 -12.18
CA PHE A 55 -3.44 -3.69 -13.43
C PHE A 55 -4.60 -3.84 -14.43
N THR A 56 -4.56 -3.06 -15.49
CA THR A 56 -5.64 -2.99 -16.48
C THR A 56 -5.52 -4.07 -17.55
N ASN A 57 -6.64 -4.34 -18.25
CA ASN A 57 -6.66 -5.20 -19.44
C ASN A 57 -5.88 -4.64 -20.66
N ARG A 58 -5.28 -3.46 -20.52
CA ARG A 58 -4.34 -2.86 -21.47
C ARG A 58 -2.89 -2.97 -21.02
N PHE A 59 -2.60 -3.84 -20.05
CA PHE A 59 -1.26 -4.10 -19.53
C PHE A 59 -0.56 -2.84 -18.99
N LYS A 60 -1.33 -1.95 -18.37
CA LYS A 60 -0.83 -0.77 -17.66
C LYS A 60 -1.35 -0.77 -16.23
N VAL A 61 -0.55 -0.29 -15.29
CA VAL A 61 -1.02 0.02 -13.95
C VAL A 61 -1.49 1.47 -13.91
N LEU A 62 -2.73 1.68 -13.47
CA LEU A 62 -3.32 3.00 -13.24
C LEU A 62 -3.85 3.06 -11.82
N LEU A 63 -4.11 4.26 -11.33
CA LEU A 63 -4.71 4.46 -10.00
C LEU A 63 -6.23 4.45 -10.10
N PHE A 64 -6.87 3.80 -9.14
CA PHE A 64 -8.32 3.68 -8.99
C PHE A 64 -8.73 4.06 -7.57
N ALA A 65 -10.04 4.16 -7.34
CA ALA A 65 -10.59 4.26 -6.01
C ALA A 65 -11.72 3.24 -5.82
N ALA A 66 -11.84 2.75 -4.59
CA ALA A 66 -13.00 2.07 -4.05
C ALA A 66 -13.55 2.87 -2.88
N ALA A 67 -14.82 2.68 -2.54
CA ALA A 67 -15.43 3.31 -1.39
C ALA A 67 -16.45 2.39 -0.73
N LEU A 68 -16.62 2.54 0.58
CA LEU A 68 -17.76 1.97 1.30
C LEU A 68 -19.03 2.76 0.99
N PRO A 69 -20.24 2.20 1.22
CA PRO A 69 -21.47 2.99 1.21
C PRO A 69 -21.37 4.18 2.16
N GLU A 70 -22.15 5.24 1.90
CA GLU A 70 -22.24 6.37 2.82
C GLU A 70 -22.75 5.90 4.19
N GLY A 71 -22.10 6.36 5.27
CA GLY A 71 -22.42 5.97 6.64
C GLY A 71 -21.99 4.56 7.06
N ALA A 72 -21.48 3.73 6.14
CA ALA A 72 -20.98 2.41 6.49
C ALA A 72 -19.70 2.52 7.34
N PRO A 73 -19.58 1.71 8.41
CA PRO A 73 -18.41 1.74 9.29
C PRO A 73 -17.20 1.14 8.58
N LEU A 74 -16.00 1.47 9.04
CA LEU A 74 -14.75 0.90 8.56
C LEU A 74 -14.73 -0.63 8.67
N SER A 75 -15.47 -1.19 9.65
CA SER A 75 -15.69 -2.62 9.82
C SER A 75 -16.49 -3.29 8.69
N SER A 76 -17.10 -2.55 7.76
CA SER A 76 -17.83 -3.12 6.63
C SER A 76 -16.92 -3.83 5.61
N THR A 77 -17.48 -4.82 4.93
CA THR A 77 -16.85 -5.55 3.83
C THR A 77 -17.37 -5.13 2.46
N GLU A 78 -18.27 -4.14 2.40
CA GLU A 78 -18.97 -3.70 1.18
C GLU A 78 -18.16 -2.74 0.31
N TRP A 79 -16.83 -2.91 0.26
CA TRP A 79 -15.96 -2.10 -0.57
C TRP A 79 -16.27 -2.30 -2.04
N ALA A 80 -16.62 -1.22 -2.74
CA ALA A 80 -16.94 -1.24 -4.16
C ALA A 80 -16.05 -0.28 -4.94
N LEU A 81 -15.55 -0.72 -6.10
CA LEU A 81 -14.83 0.16 -7.02
C LEU A 81 -15.74 1.28 -7.52
N ILE A 82 -15.19 2.49 -7.62
CA ILE A 82 -15.87 3.59 -8.29
C ILE A 82 -15.85 3.31 -9.79
N THR A 83 -17.03 3.26 -10.40
CA THR A 83 -17.23 2.88 -11.80
C THR A 83 -17.74 4.05 -12.64
N ASP A 84 -17.62 3.92 -13.96
CA ASP A 84 -18.23 4.81 -14.93
C ASP A 84 -19.77 4.68 -14.82
N PRO A 85 -20.52 5.76 -14.49
CA PRO A 85 -21.98 5.69 -14.35
C PRO A 85 -22.70 5.19 -15.61
N ALA A 86 -22.13 5.46 -16.79
CA ALA A 86 -22.67 4.97 -18.06
C ALA A 86 -22.24 3.52 -18.37
N ARG A 87 -21.22 3.00 -17.67
CA ARG A 87 -20.67 1.65 -17.84
C ARG A 87 -20.23 1.08 -16.47
N PRO A 88 -21.18 0.59 -15.66
CA PRO A 88 -20.90 0.13 -14.30
C PRO A 88 -20.00 -1.12 -14.25
N ASP A 89 -19.73 -1.78 -15.38
CA ASP A 89 -18.74 -2.86 -15.51
C ASP A 89 -17.31 -2.35 -15.73
N ARG A 90 -17.09 -1.04 -15.65
CA ARG A 90 -15.81 -0.38 -15.87
C ARG A 90 -15.43 0.49 -14.67
N ALA A 91 -14.35 0.13 -13.98
CA ALA A 91 -13.74 0.99 -12.96
C ALA A 91 -13.17 2.27 -13.59
N LEU A 92 -13.41 3.40 -12.94
CA LEU A 92 -12.93 4.72 -13.36
C LEU A 92 -11.52 4.94 -12.80
N ALA A 93 -10.53 5.07 -13.69
CA ALA A 93 -9.20 5.48 -13.27
C ALA A 93 -9.24 6.93 -12.77
N LEU A 94 -8.47 7.25 -11.73
CA LEU A 94 -8.46 8.61 -11.14
C LEU A 94 -8.13 9.67 -12.20
N ALA A 95 -7.14 9.38 -13.05
CA ALA A 95 -6.73 10.22 -14.17
C ALA A 95 -6.44 9.38 -15.42
N PRO A 96 -6.51 9.97 -16.63
CA PRO A 96 -6.10 9.30 -17.86
C PRO A 96 -4.70 8.69 -17.76
N ALA A 97 -4.45 7.65 -18.57
CA ALA A 97 -3.11 7.08 -18.70
C ALA A 97 -2.14 8.15 -19.25
N PRO A 98 -0.88 8.19 -18.77
CA PRO A 98 0.08 9.16 -19.27
C PRO A 98 0.35 8.98 -20.77
N PRO A 99 0.65 10.07 -21.50
CA PRO A 99 1.10 10.02 -22.90
C PRO A 99 2.30 9.10 -23.11
N ARG A 100 2.49 8.62 -24.35
CA ARG A 100 3.71 7.87 -24.70
C ARG A 100 4.93 8.79 -24.59
N GLY A 101 6.04 8.26 -24.09
CA GLY A 101 7.31 9.00 -23.94
C GLY A 101 7.46 9.74 -22.61
N GLU A 102 6.39 9.86 -21.84
CA GLU A 102 6.44 10.41 -20.49
C GLU A 102 7.13 9.45 -19.51
N TRP A 103 7.70 9.99 -18.43
CA TRP A 103 8.49 9.26 -17.44
C TRP A 103 7.71 8.17 -16.69
N ASP A 104 6.38 8.26 -16.65
CA ASP A 104 5.45 7.31 -16.02
C ASP A 104 4.52 6.61 -17.04
N ALA A 105 4.87 6.63 -18.33
CA ALA A 105 4.05 6.07 -19.41
C ALA A 105 3.79 4.56 -19.28
N GLY A 106 4.64 3.83 -18.55
CA GLY A 106 4.56 2.40 -18.27
C GLY A 106 3.52 2.05 -17.20
N GLY A 107 3.32 2.93 -16.22
CA GLY A 107 2.35 2.71 -15.15
C GLY A 107 2.54 3.66 -13.97
N ARG A 108 1.51 3.70 -13.11
CA ARG A 108 1.48 4.43 -11.85
C ARG A 108 1.00 3.48 -10.77
N HIS A 109 1.80 3.32 -9.73
CA HIS A 109 1.66 2.32 -8.67
C HIS A 109 1.57 3.01 -7.32
N THR A 110 1.06 2.28 -6.33
CA THR A 110 1.33 2.55 -4.92
C THR A 110 0.89 3.95 -4.49
N PRO A 111 -0.44 4.20 -4.53
CA PRO A 111 -1.00 5.51 -4.25
C PRO A 111 -0.79 5.90 -2.78
N SER A 112 -0.52 7.18 -2.54
CA SER A 112 -0.62 7.78 -1.22
C SER A 112 -1.32 9.12 -1.29
N TYR A 113 -2.51 9.17 -0.71
CA TYR A 113 -3.35 10.33 -0.60
C TYR A 113 -2.98 11.19 0.59
N VAL A 114 -3.01 12.50 0.37
CA VAL A 114 -2.73 13.50 1.40
C VAL A 114 -3.49 14.79 1.09
N ARG A 115 -3.97 15.43 2.16
CA ARG A 115 -4.41 16.83 2.15
C ARG A 115 -3.34 17.69 2.84
N GLY A 116 -3.06 18.85 2.29
CA GLY A 116 -2.09 19.78 2.87
C GLY A 116 -2.19 21.19 2.29
N PRO A 117 -1.46 22.16 2.84
CA PRO A 117 -1.46 23.53 2.33
C PRO A 117 -0.77 23.60 0.97
N GLY A 118 -1.46 24.19 0.00
CA GLY A 118 -0.94 24.54 -1.32
C GLY A 118 -0.58 26.03 -1.45
N PRO A 119 -0.15 26.46 -2.65
CA PRO A 119 0.18 27.84 -2.93
C PRO A 119 -0.98 28.80 -2.60
N GLY A 120 -0.67 29.89 -1.91
CA GLY A 120 -1.67 30.88 -1.49
C GLY A 120 -2.56 30.43 -0.34
N GLY A 121 -2.17 29.39 0.42
CA GLY A 121 -2.85 28.94 1.64
C GLY A 121 -4.14 28.12 1.38
N ARG A 122 -4.43 27.77 0.13
CA ARG A 122 -5.55 26.88 -0.21
C ARG A 122 -5.16 25.44 0.08
N GLU A 123 -6.07 24.68 0.67
CA GLU A 123 -5.86 23.24 0.84
C GLU A 123 -5.83 22.56 -0.54
N GLU A 124 -4.86 21.67 -0.72
CA GLU A 124 -4.72 20.82 -1.89
C GLU A 124 -4.83 19.35 -1.48
N GLU A 125 -5.48 18.57 -2.34
CA GLU A 125 -5.49 17.11 -2.24
C GLU A 125 -4.60 16.54 -3.33
N ARG A 126 -3.73 15.59 -2.95
CA ARG A 126 -2.80 14.93 -3.86
C ARG A 126 -2.83 13.43 -3.64
N VAL A 127 -2.61 12.67 -4.71
CA VAL A 127 -2.30 11.24 -4.66
C VAL A 127 -0.92 11.04 -5.26
N TYR A 128 0.09 10.83 -4.41
CA TYR A 128 1.45 10.47 -4.81
C TYR A 128 1.48 9.03 -5.32
N TYR A 129 2.42 8.72 -6.20
CA TYR A 129 2.55 7.40 -6.79
C TYR A 129 3.97 7.15 -7.30
N ALA A 130 4.38 5.88 -7.34
CA ALA A 130 5.57 5.44 -8.06
C ALA A 130 5.23 5.23 -9.54
N GLY A 131 5.99 5.83 -10.45
CA GLY A 131 5.80 5.73 -11.89
C GLY A 131 7.06 5.28 -12.62
N HIS A 132 6.90 4.61 -13.76
CA HIS A 132 8.02 4.18 -14.58
C HIS A 132 7.72 4.28 -16.09
N ALA A 133 8.78 4.45 -16.89
CA ALA A 133 8.73 4.36 -18.35
C ALA A 133 9.47 3.13 -18.89
N SER A 134 10.19 2.41 -18.02
CA SER A 134 10.97 1.22 -18.39
C SER A 134 10.06 0.13 -18.93
N ARG A 135 10.54 -0.59 -19.96
CA ARG A 135 9.86 -1.81 -20.46
C ARG A 135 9.81 -2.93 -19.41
N ALA A 136 10.80 -2.97 -18.51
CA ALA A 136 10.85 -3.92 -17.41
C ALA A 136 10.25 -3.28 -16.14
N VAL A 137 9.26 -3.95 -15.55
CA VAL A 137 8.61 -3.57 -14.29
C VAL A 137 9.42 -4.06 -13.08
N THR A 138 10.20 -5.15 -13.25
CA THR A 138 11.09 -5.74 -12.25
C THR A 138 12.48 -6.05 -12.83
N GLY A 139 13.43 -6.37 -11.96
CA GLY A 139 14.84 -6.65 -12.24
C GLY A 139 15.66 -5.41 -12.61
N ARG A 140 16.94 -5.62 -12.91
CA ARG A 140 17.99 -4.58 -13.11
C ARG A 140 17.69 -3.44 -14.08
N ARG A 141 16.67 -3.59 -14.94
CA ARG A 141 16.25 -2.56 -15.93
C ARG A 141 15.04 -1.75 -15.48
N SER A 142 14.43 -2.07 -14.36
CA SER A 142 13.32 -1.30 -13.78
C SER A 142 13.84 -0.03 -13.12
N ARG A 143 13.15 1.08 -13.35
CA ARG A 143 13.50 2.40 -12.81
C ARG A 143 12.22 3.16 -12.51
N TYR A 144 12.03 3.49 -11.24
CA TYR A 144 10.87 4.24 -10.77
C TYR A 144 11.27 5.61 -10.23
N ALA A 145 10.37 6.56 -10.41
CA ALA A 145 10.39 7.86 -9.79
C ALA A 145 9.02 8.13 -9.15
N ILE A 146 8.91 9.16 -8.30
CA ILE A 146 7.65 9.50 -7.63
C ILE A 146 7.07 10.77 -8.25
N GLY A 147 5.78 10.74 -8.54
CA GLY A 147 4.97 11.85 -9.01
C GLY A 147 3.65 11.93 -8.24
N PHE A 148 2.75 12.82 -8.64
CA PHE A 148 1.42 12.88 -8.03
C PHE A 148 0.32 13.32 -8.99
N LEU A 149 -0.92 12.97 -8.62
CA LEU A 149 -2.14 13.53 -9.16
C LEU A 149 -2.66 14.61 -8.22
N ALA A 150 -2.97 15.81 -8.73
CA ALA A 150 -3.62 16.88 -7.99
C ALA A 150 -5.14 16.81 -8.18
N ARG A 151 -5.90 17.04 -7.12
CA ARG A 151 -7.35 17.25 -7.23
C ARG A 151 -7.64 18.62 -7.84
N THR A 152 -8.52 18.65 -8.84
CA THR A 152 -9.04 19.88 -9.44
C THR A 152 -10.57 19.83 -9.46
N PRO A 153 -11.28 20.95 -9.72
CA PRO A 153 -12.73 20.93 -9.89
C PRO A 153 -13.22 19.96 -10.97
N ALA A 154 -12.37 19.68 -11.98
CA ALA A 154 -12.67 18.74 -13.06
C ALA A 154 -12.26 17.28 -12.75
N GLY A 155 -11.83 16.99 -11.52
CA GLY A 155 -11.29 15.69 -11.11
C GLY A 155 -9.76 15.68 -10.97
N TRP A 156 -9.17 14.49 -10.92
CA TRP A 156 -7.72 14.34 -10.71
C TRP A 156 -6.93 14.63 -11.98
N ARG A 157 -5.83 15.38 -11.85
CA ARG A 157 -4.92 15.72 -12.95
C ARG A 157 -3.47 15.39 -12.59
N ARG A 158 -2.73 14.84 -13.55
CA ARG A 158 -1.29 14.59 -13.41
C ARG A 158 -0.53 15.91 -13.34
N HIS A 159 0.42 16.00 -12.40
CA HIS A 159 1.27 17.18 -12.26
C HIS A 159 2.19 17.42 -13.48
N GLY A 160 2.81 16.37 -14.01
CA GLY A 160 3.76 16.47 -15.12
C GLY A 160 5.05 15.73 -14.77
N PRO A 161 6.15 16.44 -14.45
CA PRO A 161 7.44 15.84 -14.11
C PRO A 161 7.38 15.04 -12.79
N PRO A 162 8.35 14.13 -12.55
CA PRO A 162 8.49 13.52 -11.23
C PRO A 162 8.89 14.58 -10.21
N VAL A 163 8.42 14.44 -8.97
CA VAL A 163 8.78 15.30 -7.84
C VAL A 163 9.91 14.71 -7.00
N HIS A 164 10.18 13.42 -7.11
CA HIS A 164 11.30 12.77 -6.43
C HIS A 164 11.89 11.65 -7.28
N THR A 165 13.22 11.55 -7.27
CA THR A 165 13.99 10.59 -8.08
C THR A 165 15.09 9.96 -7.24
N GLY A 166 15.53 8.75 -7.61
CA GLY A 166 16.61 8.05 -6.93
C GLY A 166 18.00 8.66 -7.15
N THR A 167 19.00 8.09 -6.47
CA THR A 167 20.42 8.43 -6.63
C THR A 167 21.09 7.51 -7.68
N PRO A 168 22.34 7.78 -8.11
CA PRO A 168 23.05 6.85 -8.99
C PRO A 168 23.17 5.42 -8.43
N GLU A 169 23.33 5.27 -7.12
CA GLU A 169 23.46 3.97 -6.43
C GLU A 169 22.11 3.27 -6.27
N ARG A 170 21.04 4.04 -6.04
CA ARG A 170 19.68 3.54 -5.83
C ARG A 170 18.71 4.33 -6.73
N PRO A 171 18.74 4.09 -8.05
CA PRO A 171 18.05 4.93 -9.02
C PRO A 171 16.54 4.72 -9.05
N SER A 172 16.02 3.77 -8.27
CA SER A 172 14.60 3.48 -8.21
C SER A 172 14.02 3.91 -6.87
N VAL A 173 12.99 4.75 -6.90
CA VAL A 173 12.21 5.14 -5.72
C VAL A 173 10.74 4.74 -5.90
N LEU A 174 10.17 4.05 -4.91
CA LEU A 174 8.83 3.47 -4.93
C LEU A 174 8.12 3.69 -3.58
N GLU A 175 6.91 3.14 -3.46
CA GLU A 175 6.12 3.09 -2.20
C GLU A 175 6.06 4.42 -1.45
N PRO A 176 5.67 5.54 -2.11
CA PRO A 176 5.58 6.81 -1.41
C PRO A 176 4.44 6.73 -0.39
N LEU A 177 4.73 7.00 0.87
CA LEU A 177 3.76 7.41 1.87
C LEU A 177 3.98 8.89 2.17
N VAL A 178 3.02 9.73 1.84
CA VAL A 178 3.07 11.18 2.09
C VAL A 178 2.07 11.58 3.16
N ARG A 179 2.52 12.42 4.09
CA ARG A 179 1.66 13.11 5.06
C ARG A 179 1.99 14.59 5.10
N CYS A 180 0.99 15.39 5.47
CA CYS A 180 1.21 16.78 5.84
C CYS A 180 0.71 16.96 7.28
N ASP A 181 1.63 17.23 8.19
CA ASP A 181 1.34 17.47 9.60
C ASP A 181 2.12 18.73 10.03
N ASP A 182 1.44 19.65 10.71
CA ASP A 182 1.98 20.95 11.16
C ASP A 182 2.57 21.81 10.01
N GLY A 183 1.91 21.77 8.84
CA GLY A 183 2.33 22.52 7.66
C GLY A 183 3.57 21.97 6.94
N VAL A 184 4.15 20.86 7.43
CA VAL A 184 5.32 20.22 6.83
C VAL A 184 4.89 18.96 6.09
N TRP A 185 5.27 18.89 4.82
CA TRP A 185 5.10 17.70 4.00
C TRP A 185 6.23 16.72 4.30
N ARG A 186 5.87 15.45 4.53
CA ARG A 186 6.80 14.36 4.84
C ARG A 186 6.51 13.19 3.94
N MET A 187 7.57 12.60 3.39
CA MET A 187 7.46 11.40 2.57
C MET A 187 8.40 10.33 3.11
N TRP A 188 7.83 9.17 3.45
CA TRP A 188 8.56 7.93 3.64
C TRP A 188 8.45 7.12 2.36
N TYR A 189 9.56 6.64 1.82
CA TYR A 189 9.54 5.95 0.53
C TYR A 189 10.60 4.86 0.47
N LEU A 190 10.41 3.91 -0.44
CA LEU A 190 11.36 2.86 -0.74
C LEU A 190 12.43 3.34 -1.71
N SER A 191 13.71 3.11 -1.41
CA SER A 191 14.81 3.22 -2.36
C SER A 191 15.47 1.87 -2.64
N ALA A 192 15.73 1.59 -3.91
CA ALA A 192 16.31 0.33 -4.35
C ALA A 192 17.22 0.52 -5.58
N PRO A 193 18.19 -0.38 -5.81
CA PRO A 193 18.90 -0.45 -7.09
C PRO A 193 17.94 -0.64 -8.27
N HIS A 194 16.89 -1.44 -8.05
CA HIS A 194 15.79 -1.76 -8.96
C HIS A 194 14.71 -2.57 -8.21
N GLU A 195 13.53 -2.72 -8.79
CA GLU A 195 12.46 -3.56 -8.24
C GLU A 195 12.81 -5.05 -8.37
N VAL A 196 12.58 -5.85 -7.32
CA VAL A 196 13.10 -7.23 -7.23
C VAL A 196 12.61 -8.13 -8.38
N GLY A 197 13.56 -8.71 -9.12
CA GLY A 197 13.28 -9.68 -10.17
C GLY A 197 13.10 -11.12 -9.66
N ARG A 198 12.68 -12.00 -10.57
CA ARG A 198 12.63 -13.45 -10.30
C ARG A 198 14.01 -13.98 -9.91
N GLY A 199 14.08 -14.68 -8.78
CA GLY A 199 15.31 -15.28 -8.26
C GLY A 199 16.25 -14.31 -7.53
N GLU A 200 15.89 -13.02 -7.45
CA GLU A 200 16.65 -12.03 -6.68
C GLU A 200 16.11 -11.95 -5.24
N LEU A 201 17.01 -11.61 -4.31
CA LEU A 201 16.66 -11.25 -2.94
C LEU A 201 16.50 -9.72 -2.84
N PRO A 202 15.67 -9.24 -1.90
CA PRO A 202 15.42 -7.81 -1.76
C PRO A 202 16.64 -7.04 -1.27
N ASP A 203 16.87 -5.88 -1.88
CA ASP A 203 17.80 -4.84 -1.43
C ASP A 203 17.00 -3.54 -1.31
N TYR A 204 16.40 -3.35 -0.13
CA TYR A 204 15.43 -2.30 0.14
C TYR A 204 15.91 -1.38 1.26
N ARG A 205 15.69 -0.08 1.10
CA ARG A 205 15.82 0.91 2.18
C ARG A 205 14.55 1.74 2.25
N LEU A 206 14.04 1.94 3.45
CA LEU A 206 13.04 2.98 3.65
C LEU A 206 13.75 4.27 4.03
N GLU A 207 13.49 5.31 3.25
CA GLU A 207 14.07 6.63 3.39
C GLU A 207 12.98 7.66 3.68
N HIS A 208 13.39 8.82 4.19
CA HIS A 208 12.51 9.91 4.55
C HIS A 208 13.04 11.25 4.03
N VAL A 209 12.13 12.07 3.54
CA VAL A 209 12.36 13.46 3.14
C VAL A 209 11.26 14.37 3.65
N GLU A 210 11.59 15.65 3.85
CA GLU A 210 10.64 16.69 4.23
C GLU A 210 10.62 17.80 3.18
N GLY A 211 9.53 18.55 3.10
CA GLY A 211 9.39 19.69 2.22
C GLY A 211 8.29 20.64 2.69
N ASP A 212 8.35 21.88 2.21
CA ASP A 212 7.39 22.91 2.59
C ASP A 212 6.14 22.91 1.70
N ASP A 213 6.25 22.37 0.48
CA ASP A 213 5.22 22.44 -0.55
C ASP A 213 4.84 21.07 -1.14
N GLY A 214 5.49 19.99 -0.69
CA GLY A 214 5.31 18.63 -1.22
C GLY A 214 5.76 18.45 -2.67
N LEU A 215 6.52 19.40 -3.23
CA LEU A 215 7.09 19.36 -4.57
C LEU A 215 8.61 19.27 -4.51
N ARG A 216 9.22 20.02 -3.57
CA ARG A 216 10.66 20.07 -3.33
C ARG A 216 10.95 19.39 -2.01
N TRP A 217 11.90 18.47 -2.05
CA TRP A 217 12.23 17.61 -0.93
C TRP A 217 13.66 17.86 -0.44
N SER A 218 13.87 17.70 0.87
CA SER A 218 15.17 17.73 1.50
C SER A 218 16.07 16.57 1.02
N SER A 219 17.34 16.59 1.40
CA SER A 219 18.20 15.41 1.24
C SER A 219 17.61 14.20 1.99
N PRO A 220 17.60 13.00 1.38
CA PRO A 220 17.10 11.80 2.01
C PRO A 220 17.82 11.41 3.29
N ARG A 221 17.06 10.83 4.22
CA ARG A 221 17.58 10.18 5.43
C ARG A 221 17.12 8.73 5.47
N VAL A 222 18.04 7.80 5.72
CA VAL A 222 17.70 6.39 5.89
C VAL A 222 16.96 6.20 7.21
N LEU A 223 15.72 5.73 7.14
CA LEU A 223 14.92 5.33 8.30
C LEU A 223 15.13 3.85 8.62
N PHE A 224 15.05 2.99 7.61
CA PHE A 224 15.37 1.56 7.72
C PHE A 224 16.36 1.17 6.63
N SER A 225 17.39 0.44 7.05
CA SER A 225 18.47 -0.04 6.21
C SER A 225 18.10 -1.30 5.43
N THR A 226 19.03 -1.76 4.58
CA THR A 226 18.92 -3.04 3.87
C THR A 226 18.89 -4.24 4.80
N GLU A 227 19.49 -4.13 5.99
CA GLU A 227 19.49 -5.19 7.00
C GLU A 227 18.11 -5.33 7.67
N ASP A 228 17.38 -4.21 7.80
CA ASP A 228 16.00 -4.23 8.32
C ASP A 228 15.05 -4.92 7.34
N GLY A 229 15.24 -4.71 6.04
CA GLY A 229 14.55 -5.39 4.94
C GLY A 229 13.09 -4.97 4.72
N TYR A 230 12.67 -3.81 5.25
CA TYR A 230 11.33 -3.29 5.04
C TYR A 230 11.17 -2.71 3.62
N PHE A 231 10.05 -3.06 2.99
CA PHE A 231 9.68 -2.68 1.64
C PHE A 231 8.73 -1.48 1.62
N ASP A 232 7.79 -1.44 2.57
CA ASP A 232 6.65 -0.51 2.52
C ASP A 232 6.19 -0.12 3.93
N ASN A 233 5.43 0.97 4.04
CA ASN A 233 5.01 1.55 5.30
C ASN A 233 3.69 2.33 5.23
N ALA A 234 2.99 2.39 6.35
CA ALA A 234 1.92 3.33 6.65
C ALA A 234 2.20 4.04 7.96
N VAL A 235 1.83 5.32 8.06
CA VAL A 235 1.96 6.14 9.27
C VAL A 235 0.63 6.83 9.54
N GLN A 236 0.16 6.75 10.78
CA GLN A 236 -1.00 7.49 11.24
C GLN A 236 -0.72 8.23 12.54
N ARG A 237 -1.34 9.40 12.68
CA ARG A 237 -1.45 10.08 13.96
C ARG A 237 -2.56 9.41 14.76
N VAL A 238 -2.25 9.00 15.98
CA VAL A 238 -3.16 8.31 16.91
C VAL A 238 -2.99 8.94 18.28
N ASP A 239 -4.05 9.44 18.89
CA ASP A 239 -4.07 9.92 20.28
C ASP A 239 -2.91 10.84 20.71
N GLY A 240 -2.42 11.68 19.79
CA GLY A 240 -1.32 12.62 20.05
C GLY A 240 0.09 12.09 19.77
N HIS A 241 0.24 10.81 19.41
CA HIS A 241 1.47 10.21 18.91
C HIS A 241 1.32 9.74 17.46
N TYR A 242 2.34 9.05 16.96
CA TYR A 242 2.38 8.45 15.63
C TYR A 242 2.64 6.96 15.74
N GLU A 243 1.93 6.22 14.92
CA GLU A 243 2.09 4.79 14.76
C GLU A 243 2.50 4.51 13.32
N MET A 244 3.33 3.49 13.14
CA MET A 244 3.77 3.03 11.83
C MET A 244 3.55 1.54 11.71
N VAL A 245 2.96 1.10 10.60
CA VAL A 245 2.96 -0.29 10.19
C VAL A 245 3.93 -0.43 9.03
N VAL A 246 4.91 -1.33 9.14
CA VAL A 246 5.87 -1.64 8.08
C VAL A 246 5.67 -3.07 7.59
N ALA A 247 5.91 -3.28 6.29
CA ALA A 247 5.90 -4.59 5.66
C ALA A 247 7.31 -4.96 5.21
N ARG A 248 7.71 -6.22 5.44
CA ARG A 248 8.83 -6.82 4.70
C ARG A 248 8.25 -7.36 3.41
N GLY A 249 8.88 -7.05 2.27
CA GLY A 249 8.33 -7.27 0.93
C GLY A 249 7.88 -8.71 0.64
N THR A 250 7.22 -8.91 -0.48
CA THR A 250 6.54 -10.17 -0.81
C THR A 250 7.37 -11.08 -1.71
N ASN A 251 7.25 -12.40 -1.53
CA ASN A 251 7.96 -13.39 -2.34
C ASN A 251 7.14 -13.73 -3.57
N LEU A 252 6.98 -12.73 -4.45
CA LEU A 252 6.14 -12.81 -5.66
C LEU A 252 6.48 -14.01 -6.56
N TYR A 253 7.72 -14.51 -6.51
CA TYR A 253 8.21 -15.53 -7.43
C TYR A 253 8.55 -16.86 -6.76
N GLY A 254 8.33 -17.01 -5.45
CA GLY A 254 8.73 -18.20 -4.70
C GLY A 254 10.25 -18.41 -4.68
N THR A 255 11.03 -17.33 -4.66
CA THR A 255 12.49 -17.34 -4.55
C THR A 255 12.91 -17.99 -3.22
N PRO A 256 13.75 -19.03 -3.22
CA PRO A 256 14.28 -19.64 -1.99
C PRO A 256 15.11 -18.66 -1.16
N GLY A 257 15.05 -18.78 0.16
CA GLY A 257 15.84 -17.93 1.08
C GLY A 257 15.33 -16.49 1.21
N TYR A 258 14.10 -16.22 0.77
CA TYR A 258 13.46 -14.92 0.96
C TYR A 258 13.37 -14.56 2.45
N PRO A 259 13.58 -13.29 2.84
CA PRO A 259 13.44 -12.87 4.24
C PRO A 259 12.04 -13.16 4.79
N ALA A 260 11.96 -13.34 6.12
CA ALA A 260 10.69 -13.55 6.81
C ALA A 260 9.71 -12.41 6.54
N GLN A 261 8.48 -12.80 6.22
CA GLN A 261 7.44 -11.88 5.76
C GLN A 261 6.42 -11.57 6.85
N GLY A 262 5.68 -10.49 6.65
CA GLY A 262 4.66 -10.08 7.59
C GLY A 262 4.51 -8.57 7.72
N LEU A 263 3.87 -8.18 8.82
CA LEU A 263 3.62 -6.79 9.18
C LEU A 263 4.11 -6.54 10.60
N TRP A 264 4.74 -5.40 10.83
CA TRP A 264 5.23 -4.97 12.13
C TRP A 264 4.77 -3.57 12.46
N TRP A 265 4.57 -3.31 13.74
CA TRP A 265 4.10 -2.04 14.26
C TRP A 265 5.17 -1.36 15.11
N LEU A 266 5.25 -0.04 14.98
CA LEU A 266 6.11 0.83 15.77
C LEU A 266 5.34 2.07 16.23
N ARG A 267 5.81 2.69 17.31
CA ARG A 267 5.27 3.96 17.84
C ARG A 267 6.36 5.01 17.95
N SER A 268 6.02 6.28 17.74
CA SER A 268 6.88 7.45 17.91
C SER A 268 6.04 8.63 18.43
N PRO A 269 6.58 9.54 19.27
CA PRO A 269 5.86 10.74 19.68
C PRO A 269 5.68 11.76 18.55
N ARG A 270 6.38 11.61 17.41
CA ARG A 270 6.39 12.56 16.29
C ARG A 270 6.49 11.85 14.93
N PRO A 271 6.12 12.46 13.80
CA PRO A 271 6.19 11.84 12.49
C PRO A 271 7.64 11.87 11.99
N SER A 272 8.49 10.97 12.49
CA SER A 272 9.94 11.06 12.31
C SER A 272 10.49 10.24 11.15
N GLY A 273 11.49 10.80 10.48
CA GLY A 273 12.40 10.09 9.58
C GLY A 273 13.62 9.44 10.24
N ARG A 274 13.74 9.45 11.57
CA ARG A 274 14.88 8.84 12.29
C ARG A 274 14.46 7.58 13.02
N ARG A 275 15.21 6.49 12.82
CA ARG A 275 14.92 5.19 13.45
C ARG A 275 14.80 5.26 14.97
N ALA A 276 15.66 6.04 15.61
CA ALA A 276 15.74 6.14 17.08
C ALA A 276 14.52 6.81 17.73
N ASP A 277 13.69 7.54 16.97
CA ASP A 277 12.45 8.11 17.49
C ASP A 277 11.32 7.08 17.56
N TRP A 278 11.44 5.97 16.82
CA TRP A 278 10.48 4.87 16.82
C TRP A 278 10.86 3.81 17.85
N THR A 279 9.88 3.11 18.41
CA THR A 279 10.08 2.00 19.37
C THR A 279 11.20 1.05 18.92
N GLY A 280 12.12 0.73 19.83
CA GLY A 280 13.33 -0.06 19.51
C GLY A 280 13.04 -1.46 18.99
N ALA A 281 12.02 -2.14 19.53
CA ALA A 281 11.59 -3.46 19.10
C ALA A 281 10.21 -3.37 18.39
N PRO A 282 10.14 -3.57 17.06
CA PRO A 282 8.87 -3.62 16.34
C PRO A 282 7.99 -4.78 16.81
N VAL A 283 6.69 -4.52 17.01
CA VAL A 283 5.73 -5.54 17.42
C VAL A 283 5.20 -6.26 16.17
N ARG A 284 5.35 -7.58 16.09
CA ARG A 284 4.83 -8.34 14.95
C ARG A 284 3.30 -8.40 14.97
N LEU A 285 2.67 -7.81 13.97
CA LEU A 285 1.22 -7.82 13.78
C LEU A 285 0.75 -9.08 13.08
N LEU A 286 1.48 -9.49 12.04
CA LEU A 286 1.16 -10.64 11.20
C LEU A 286 2.46 -11.38 10.85
N ASP A 287 2.48 -12.68 11.08
CA ASP A 287 3.49 -13.62 10.56
C ASP A 287 2.88 -14.42 9.40
N THR A 288 3.34 -14.18 8.17
CA THR A 288 2.86 -14.95 7.01
C THR A 288 3.62 -16.27 6.81
N ASP A 289 4.71 -16.52 7.54
CA ASP A 289 5.44 -17.79 7.46
C ASP A 289 4.81 -18.88 8.34
N ALA A 290 4.00 -18.48 9.33
CA ALA A 290 3.40 -19.38 10.30
C ALA A 290 1.89 -19.58 10.04
N GLU A 291 1.46 -20.51 9.18
CA GLU A 291 0.02 -20.74 8.89
C GLU A 291 -0.72 -19.53 8.28
N PRO A 292 -0.29 -19.00 7.12
CA PRO A 292 -1.00 -17.90 6.48
C PRO A 292 -2.34 -18.36 5.89
N LEU A 293 -3.30 -17.43 5.78
CA LEU A 293 -4.48 -17.66 4.97
C LEU A 293 -4.11 -17.64 3.48
N PRO A 294 -4.88 -18.33 2.62
CA PRO A 294 -4.53 -18.49 1.21
C PRO A 294 -4.24 -17.18 0.46
N TRP A 295 -4.92 -16.07 0.79
CA TRP A 295 -4.80 -14.83 0.00
C TRP A 295 -3.54 -14.00 0.31
N PHE A 296 -2.82 -14.30 1.39
CA PHE A 296 -1.52 -13.70 1.75
C PHE A 296 -0.44 -14.75 2.06
N ALA A 297 -0.55 -15.92 1.43
CA ALA A 297 0.33 -17.07 1.69
C ALA A 297 1.81 -16.81 1.41
N ASP A 298 2.12 -15.88 0.49
CA ASP A 298 3.48 -15.53 0.11
C ASP A 298 3.82 -14.07 0.45
N GLY A 299 3.17 -13.54 1.50
CA GLY A 299 3.46 -12.25 2.12
C GLY A 299 2.36 -11.20 2.02
N GLY A 300 2.64 -10.03 2.58
CA GLY A 300 1.83 -8.82 2.45
C GLY A 300 2.65 -7.57 2.20
N CYS A 301 2.16 -6.64 1.37
CA CYS A 301 2.74 -5.31 1.13
C CYS A 301 1.63 -4.24 1.02
N GLY A 302 1.98 -2.96 0.87
CA GLY A 302 1.00 -1.88 0.79
C GLY A 302 0.16 -1.72 2.05
N PRO A 303 0.74 -1.70 3.27
CA PRO A 303 -0.07 -1.55 4.46
C PRO A 303 -0.73 -0.17 4.49
N SER A 304 -1.99 -0.12 4.90
CA SER A 304 -2.69 1.06 5.39
C SER A 304 -3.47 0.63 6.63
N PHE A 305 -3.58 1.47 7.65
CA PHE A 305 -4.29 1.10 8.86
C PHE A 305 -5.05 2.25 9.46
N HIS A 306 -6.12 1.90 10.18
CA HIS A 306 -6.97 2.80 10.95
C HIS A 306 -7.55 2.04 12.14
N TYR A 307 -7.91 2.77 13.19
CA TYR A 307 -8.76 2.22 14.24
C TYR A 307 -10.23 2.28 13.85
N GLY A 308 -11.05 1.39 14.42
CA GLY A 308 -12.50 1.38 14.20
C GLY A 308 -13.14 2.74 14.49
N ASP A 309 -14.20 3.03 13.74
CA ASP A 309 -14.89 4.32 13.74
C ASP A 309 -16.28 4.26 14.38
N THR A 310 -16.59 3.15 15.05
CA THR A 310 -17.78 2.99 15.88
C THR A 310 -17.39 2.78 17.34
N GLU A 311 -18.31 3.01 18.27
CA GLU A 311 -18.05 2.74 19.69
C GLU A 311 -17.70 1.27 19.96
N ALA A 312 -18.26 0.34 19.17
CA ALA A 312 -18.07 -1.09 19.34
C ALA A 312 -16.67 -1.56 18.91
N ASP A 313 -16.02 -0.87 17.97
CA ASP A 313 -14.74 -1.27 17.38
C ASP A 313 -13.62 -0.23 17.50
N ARG A 314 -13.82 0.87 18.23
CA ARG A 314 -12.83 1.96 18.40
C ARG A 314 -11.44 1.54 18.89
N ASP A 315 -11.36 0.40 19.56
CA ASP A 315 -10.11 -0.16 20.11
C ASP A 315 -9.52 -1.26 19.19
N THR A 316 -10.16 -1.53 18.04
CA THR A 316 -9.72 -2.49 17.01
C THR A 316 -8.89 -1.78 15.96
N MET A 317 -7.68 -2.29 15.70
CA MET A 317 -6.88 -1.87 14.55
C MET A 317 -7.31 -2.68 13.31
N TYR A 318 -7.69 -2.01 12.24
CA TYR A 318 -7.89 -2.60 10.93
C TYR A 318 -6.67 -2.32 10.07
N VAL A 319 -6.00 -3.38 9.60
CA VAL A 319 -4.85 -3.27 8.71
C VAL A 319 -5.23 -3.78 7.33
N PHE A 320 -5.28 -2.88 6.37
CA PHE A 320 -5.50 -3.12 4.95
C PHE A 320 -4.15 -3.35 4.27
N PHE A 321 -4.08 -4.34 3.39
CA PHE A 321 -2.83 -4.64 2.66
C PHE A 321 -3.11 -5.50 1.43
N THR A 322 -2.09 -5.64 0.59
CA THR A 322 -2.06 -6.57 -0.54
C THR A 322 -1.39 -7.86 -0.13
N GLY A 323 -2.14 -8.94 -0.11
CA GLY A 323 -1.62 -10.30 0.02
C GLY A 323 -1.18 -10.87 -1.33
N THR A 324 -0.14 -11.70 -1.30
CA THR A 324 0.48 -12.30 -2.49
C THR A 324 0.40 -13.81 -2.47
N ARG A 325 0.30 -14.38 -3.69
CA ARG A 325 0.36 -15.83 -3.95
C ARG A 325 1.30 -16.13 -5.11
N ALA A 326 2.39 -16.85 -4.84
CA ALA A 326 3.36 -17.36 -5.80
C ALA A 326 2.82 -18.61 -6.53
N LEU A 327 1.59 -18.51 -7.04
CA LEU A 327 0.92 -19.59 -7.75
C LEU A 327 1.09 -19.41 -9.25
N GLY A 328 1.77 -20.34 -9.92
CA GLY A 328 1.87 -20.34 -11.38
C GLY A 328 0.51 -20.52 -12.05
N TRP A 329 0.26 -19.80 -13.16
CA TRP A 329 -1.00 -19.85 -13.89
C TRP A 329 -1.50 -21.25 -14.26
N PRO A 330 -0.68 -22.20 -14.76
CA PRO A 330 -1.16 -23.54 -15.09
C PRO A 330 -1.83 -24.26 -13.92
N LYS A 331 -1.24 -24.14 -12.71
CA LYS A 331 -1.80 -24.73 -11.48
C LYS A 331 -3.12 -24.05 -11.10
N ALA A 332 -3.17 -22.72 -11.17
CA ALA A 332 -4.37 -21.95 -10.87
C ALA A 332 -5.52 -22.25 -11.85
N ALA A 333 -5.21 -22.37 -13.15
CA ALA A 333 -6.16 -22.71 -14.19
C ALA A 333 -6.71 -24.12 -14.01
N ALA A 334 -5.85 -25.12 -13.80
CA ALA A 334 -6.26 -26.50 -13.56
C ALA A 334 -7.19 -26.62 -12.34
N ALA A 335 -6.83 -25.98 -11.21
CA ALA A 335 -7.65 -25.99 -10.00
C ALA A 335 -9.04 -25.37 -10.21
N ARG A 336 -9.16 -24.35 -11.06
CA ARG A 336 -10.44 -23.71 -11.37
C ARG A 336 -11.27 -24.51 -12.36
N LEU A 337 -10.64 -25.07 -13.40
CA LEU A 337 -11.32 -25.92 -14.37
C LEU A 337 -11.86 -27.20 -13.70
N ALA A 338 -11.13 -27.78 -12.76
CA ALA A 338 -11.60 -28.91 -11.94
C ALA A 338 -12.86 -28.58 -11.11
N ARG A 339 -13.14 -27.28 -10.88
CA ARG A 339 -14.34 -26.77 -10.19
C ARG A 339 -15.36 -26.17 -11.18
N LEU A 340 -15.22 -26.43 -12.48
CA LEU A 340 -16.06 -25.89 -13.56
C LEU A 340 -16.11 -24.36 -13.58
N ARG A 341 -15.03 -23.70 -13.13
CA ARG A 341 -14.89 -22.24 -13.15
C ARG A 341 -13.96 -21.82 -14.29
N ARG A 342 -14.21 -20.63 -14.83
CA ARG A 342 -13.33 -20.01 -15.85
C ARG A 342 -11.90 -19.87 -15.30
N PRO A 343 -10.85 -20.06 -16.12
CA PRO A 343 -9.48 -19.87 -15.69
C PRO A 343 -9.25 -18.42 -15.22
N PRO A 344 -8.28 -18.19 -14.33
CA PRO A 344 -7.93 -16.86 -13.88
C PRO A 344 -7.13 -16.12 -14.95
N VAL A 345 -6.91 -14.82 -14.76
CA VAL A 345 -6.06 -14.01 -15.65
C VAL A 345 -4.64 -14.58 -15.67
N PRO A 346 -4.01 -14.74 -16.84
CA PRO A 346 -2.60 -15.11 -16.94
C PRO A 346 -1.70 -14.13 -16.20
N ALA A 347 -1.08 -14.59 -15.12
CA ALA A 347 -0.18 -13.80 -14.30
C ALA A 347 0.94 -14.67 -13.71
N PRO A 348 2.14 -14.10 -13.48
CA PRO A 348 3.24 -14.81 -12.83
C PRO A 348 2.97 -15.08 -11.33
N PHE A 349 2.09 -14.29 -10.72
CA PHE A 349 1.63 -14.36 -9.34
C PHE A 349 0.23 -13.73 -9.24
N TYR A 350 -0.45 -13.92 -8.11
CA TYR A 350 -1.78 -13.37 -7.89
C TYR A 350 -1.83 -12.50 -6.63
N LEU A 351 -2.45 -11.34 -6.78
CA LEU A 351 -2.65 -10.36 -5.73
C LEU A 351 -4.08 -10.46 -5.17
N ALA A 352 -4.22 -10.13 -3.90
CA ALA A 352 -5.50 -9.88 -3.27
C ALA A 352 -5.38 -8.70 -2.31
N THR A 353 -6.22 -7.67 -2.50
CA THR A 353 -6.33 -6.58 -1.54
C THR A 353 -7.41 -6.91 -0.51
N GLY A 354 -7.06 -6.80 0.75
CA GLY A 354 -7.94 -7.17 1.85
C GLY A 354 -7.57 -6.46 3.14
N ARG A 355 -8.07 -6.97 4.26
CA ARG A 355 -7.68 -6.54 5.59
C ARG A 355 -7.61 -7.68 6.58
N ILE A 356 -7.01 -7.40 7.73
CA ILE A 356 -7.18 -8.13 9.00
C ILE A 356 -7.70 -7.18 10.09
N ALA A 357 -8.22 -7.73 11.18
CA ALA A 357 -8.62 -6.97 12.36
C ALA A 357 -7.86 -7.45 13.60
N ILE A 358 -7.40 -6.52 14.43
CA ILE A 358 -6.70 -6.80 15.69
C ILE A 358 -7.45 -6.08 16.82
N PRO A 359 -8.46 -6.74 17.43
CA PRO A 359 -9.23 -6.18 18.54
C PRO A 359 -8.36 -5.86 19.76
N GLY A 360 -8.72 -4.78 20.48
CA GLY A 360 -8.04 -4.39 21.72
C GLY A 360 -6.60 -3.91 21.53
N PHE A 361 -6.22 -3.55 20.31
CA PHE A 361 -4.85 -3.12 20.00
C PHE A 361 -4.59 -1.67 20.40
N ARG A 362 -5.64 -0.83 20.48
CA ARG A 362 -5.47 0.58 20.87
C ARG A 362 -5.01 0.67 22.32
N THR A 363 -3.72 0.94 22.51
CA THR A 363 -3.16 1.15 23.83
C THR A 363 -3.62 2.50 24.35
N ARG A 364 -4.51 2.51 25.33
CA ARG A 364 -4.78 3.73 26.11
C ARG A 364 -3.54 3.98 26.94
N ASP A 365 -2.84 5.10 26.72
CA ASP A 365 -1.91 5.56 27.75
C ASP A 365 -2.73 5.74 29.04
N PRO A 366 -2.26 5.20 30.19
CA PRO A 366 -2.91 5.51 31.44
C PRO A 366 -2.92 7.03 31.58
N ARG A 367 -4.11 7.63 31.72
CA ARG A 367 -4.22 9.07 31.99
C ARG A 367 -3.24 9.39 33.12
N PRO A 368 -2.45 10.48 33.04
CA PRO A 368 -1.70 10.92 34.20
C PRO A 368 -2.69 11.04 35.35
N ALA A 369 -2.42 10.32 36.45
CA ALA A 369 -3.16 10.53 37.69
C ALA A 369 -3.05 12.02 38.01
N GLY A 370 -4.21 12.67 38.15
CA GLY A 370 -4.34 14.12 38.21
C GLY A 370 -3.66 14.78 39.40
#